data_AF-G4TZQ4-F1
#
_entry.id   AF-G4TZQ4-F1
#
_cell.length_a   1.000
_cell.length_b   1.000
_cell.length_c   1.000
_cell.angle_alpha   90.00
_cell.angle_beta   90.00
_cell.angle_gamma   90.00
#
_symmetry.space_group_name_H-M   'P 1'
#
loop_
_entity.id
_entity.type
_entity.pdbx_description
1 polymer ?
#
loop_
_entity_poly.entity_id
_entity_poly.type
_entity_poly.pdbx_seq_one_letter_code
_entity_poly.pdbx_strand_id
1 'polypeptide(L)'
;MDESSGFPISSNQHRDLSSLSLHGTNALESPFFLEYIGQFRNLRHLTLASFSETADISVAPILERLDTITFKACPLLSILDDWLCAQPRLTTLRMHESSPISPAPRLLTTTKITRMEMMYCLGWKWSRDALSEWFTACSSVRSLRISEELLLHHWDLLPTNLHELTIEFVRFWVSTDEWTQYLSQKPKIDRLVFVSHRTIAWYMALGQAFADVAAEHGLTLEYQFPNCDCMGKFFTLRIS
;
A
#
# COMPACT_ATOMS: atom_id res chain seq x y z
N MET A 1 -3.46 -13.90 -40.18
CA MET A 1 -3.49 -12.97 -39.04
C MET A 1 -4.39 -13.63 -38.03
N ASP A 2 -3.79 -14.36 -37.09
CA ASP A 2 -4.54 -15.18 -36.14
C ASP A 2 -5.07 -14.29 -35.01
N GLU A 3 -6.39 -14.26 -34.92
CA GLU A 3 -7.18 -13.62 -33.89
C GLU A 3 -7.09 -14.44 -32.59
N SER A 4 -6.13 -14.12 -31.73
CA SER A 4 -6.27 -14.44 -30.29
C SER A 4 -5.40 -13.53 -29.42
N SER A 5 -5.47 -12.22 -29.61
CA SER A 5 -5.08 -11.24 -28.58
C SER A 5 -6.16 -11.13 -27.49
N GLY A 6 -6.67 -12.27 -27.05
CA GLY A 6 -7.63 -12.35 -25.96
C GLY A 6 -6.92 -12.22 -24.63
N PHE A 7 -7.55 -11.52 -23.68
CA PHE A 7 -7.13 -11.54 -22.29
C PHE A 7 -7.00 -13.01 -21.83
N PRO A 8 -5.87 -13.43 -21.24
CA PRO A 8 -5.54 -14.85 -21.04
C PRO A 8 -6.41 -15.58 -20.00
N ILE A 9 -7.47 -14.93 -19.52
CA ILE A 9 -8.36 -15.40 -18.46
C ILE A 9 -9.80 -15.27 -18.96
N SER A 10 -10.51 -16.39 -19.09
CA SER A 10 -11.93 -16.37 -19.41
C SER A 10 -12.77 -16.16 -18.14
N SER A 11 -13.72 -15.22 -18.18
CA SER A 11 -14.65 -14.95 -17.08
C SER A 11 -15.58 -16.13 -16.79
N ASN A 12 -15.86 -16.97 -17.79
CA ASN A 12 -16.69 -18.17 -17.61
C ASN A 12 -16.05 -19.22 -16.71
N GLN A 13 -14.72 -19.34 -16.71
CA GLN A 13 -14.00 -20.31 -15.88
C GLN A 13 -13.62 -19.72 -14.50
N HIS A 14 -13.65 -18.38 -14.35
CA HIS A 14 -13.17 -17.67 -13.17
C HIS A 14 -14.25 -16.73 -12.60
N ARG A 15 -15.49 -17.21 -12.52
CA ARG A 15 -16.65 -16.41 -12.07
C ARG A 15 -16.49 -15.88 -10.64
N ASP A 16 -15.80 -16.63 -9.80
CA ASP A 16 -15.58 -16.29 -8.38
C ASP A 16 -14.25 -15.58 -8.12
N LEU A 17 -13.55 -15.14 -9.17
CA LEU A 17 -12.30 -14.41 -9.03
C LEU A 17 -12.51 -13.12 -8.23
N SER A 18 -11.90 -13.06 -7.05
CA SER A 18 -11.97 -11.91 -6.15
C SER A 18 -10.70 -11.06 -6.13
N SER A 19 -9.59 -11.58 -6.64
CA SER A 19 -8.30 -10.90 -6.69
C SER A 19 -7.63 -11.14 -8.03
N LEU A 20 -7.20 -10.07 -8.69
CA LEU A 20 -6.52 -10.11 -9.98
C LEU A 20 -5.27 -9.23 -9.94
N SER A 21 -4.13 -9.79 -10.33
CA SER A 21 -2.90 -9.04 -10.53
C SER A 21 -2.56 -9.04 -12.00
N LEU A 22 -2.50 -7.85 -12.59
CA LEU A 22 -2.10 -7.65 -13.97
C LEU A 22 -0.71 -7.04 -13.98
N HIS A 23 0.16 -7.63 -14.81
CA HIS A 23 1.52 -7.19 -14.99
C HIS A 23 1.66 -6.71 -16.43
N GLY A 24 1.89 -5.41 -16.59
CA GLY A 24 2.28 -4.81 -17.83
C GLY A 24 3.56 -5.48 -18.32
N THR A 25 3.48 -5.97 -19.55
CA THR A 25 4.62 -6.37 -20.35
C THR A 25 4.41 -5.73 -21.71
N ASN A 26 5.46 -5.54 -22.51
CA ASN A 26 5.34 -4.97 -23.85
C ASN A 26 4.30 -5.70 -24.75
N ALA A 27 3.91 -6.94 -24.40
CA ALA A 27 2.90 -7.74 -25.10
C ALA A 27 1.45 -7.57 -24.56
N LEU A 28 1.27 -6.96 -23.37
CA LEU A 28 -0.02 -6.76 -22.68
C LEU A 28 -0.43 -5.29 -22.57
N GLU A 29 0.29 -4.36 -23.21
CA GLU A 29 -0.07 -2.94 -23.32
C GLU A 29 -1.27 -2.73 -24.26
N SER A 30 -2.36 -3.42 -24.00
CA SER A 30 -3.65 -3.07 -24.57
C SER A 30 -4.26 -1.97 -23.73
N PRO A 31 -4.59 -0.78 -24.30
CA PRO A 31 -5.26 0.27 -23.54
C PRO A 31 -6.66 -0.17 -23.06
N PHE A 32 -7.20 -1.26 -23.60
CA PHE A 32 -8.52 -1.79 -23.33
C PHE A 32 -8.56 -2.82 -22.18
N PHE A 33 -7.48 -3.03 -21.42
CA PHE A 33 -7.49 -4.00 -20.30
C PHE A 33 -8.61 -3.74 -19.29
N LEU A 34 -9.01 -2.47 -19.13
CA LEU A 34 -10.13 -2.06 -18.26
C LEU A 34 -11.47 -2.64 -18.70
N GLU A 35 -11.71 -2.80 -20.01
CA GLU A 35 -12.93 -3.43 -20.53
C GLU A 35 -13.00 -4.90 -20.09
N TYR A 36 -11.88 -5.62 -20.20
CA TYR A 36 -11.80 -7.04 -19.85
C TYR A 36 -12.02 -7.30 -18.36
N ILE A 37 -11.49 -6.45 -17.47
CA ILE A 37 -11.68 -6.65 -16.02
C ILE A 37 -13.14 -6.48 -15.59
N GLY A 38 -13.96 -5.77 -16.38
CA GLY A 38 -15.42 -5.62 -16.14
C GLY A 38 -16.18 -6.93 -16.12
N GLN A 39 -15.62 -7.99 -16.71
CA GLN A 39 -16.25 -9.30 -16.74
C GLN A 39 -16.18 -10.01 -15.36
N PHE A 40 -15.28 -9.60 -14.46
CA PHE A 40 -15.10 -10.21 -13.14
C PHE A 40 -15.96 -9.52 -12.08
N ARG A 41 -17.25 -9.85 -12.05
CA ARG A 41 -18.24 -9.23 -11.13
C ARG A 41 -17.95 -9.39 -9.64
N ASN A 42 -17.09 -10.35 -9.27
CA ASN A 42 -16.70 -10.65 -7.89
C ASN A 42 -15.37 -10.01 -7.49
N LEU A 43 -14.73 -9.23 -8.37
CA LEU A 43 -13.41 -8.65 -8.14
C LEU A 43 -13.47 -7.63 -6.99
N ARG A 44 -12.60 -7.86 -5.99
CA ARG A 44 -12.44 -7.01 -4.79
C ARG A 44 -11.06 -6.36 -4.74
N HIS A 45 -10.05 -7.08 -5.21
CA HIS A 45 -8.67 -6.64 -5.21
C HIS A 45 -8.14 -6.61 -6.64
N LEU A 46 -7.65 -5.45 -7.07
CA LEU A 46 -6.97 -5.29 -8.35
C LEU A 46 -5.55 -4.78 -8.11
N THR A 47 -4.57 -5.45 -8.70
CA THR A 47 -3.19 -5.00 -8.74
C THR A 47 -2.81 -4.68 -10.18
N LEU A 48 -2.30 -3.49 -10.41
CA LEU A 48 -1.73 -3.04 -11.67
C LEU A 48 -0.23 -2.84 -11.45
N ALA A 49 0.57 -3.70 -12.07
CA ALA A 49 2.01 -3.72 -11.90
C ALA A 49 2.71 -3.46 -13.23
N SER A 50 3.75 -2.61 -13.25
CA SER A 50 4.64 -2.45 -14.41
C SER A 50 3.96 -2.09 -15.74
N PHE A 51 2.83 -1.39 -15.70
CA PHE A 51 2.19 -0.84 -16.90
C PHE A 51 2.88 0.43 -17.38
N SER A 52 2.85 0.66 -18.70
CA SER A 52 3.15 1.97 -19.30
C SER A 52 2.00 2.96 -19.08
N GLU A 53 2.18 4.23 -19.45
CA GLU A 53 1.22 5.33 -19.26
C GLU A 53 0.05 5.28 -20.27
N THR A 54 -0.52 4.11 -20.53
CA THR A 54 -1.64 3.97 -21.47
C THR A 54 -2.80 3.17 -20.86
N ALA A 55 -3.96 3.79 -20.80
CA ALA A 55 -5.23 3.17 -20.45
C ALA A 55 -6.37 3.96 -21.10
N ASP A 56 -7.34 3.27 -21.69
CA ASP A 56 -8.56 3.91 -22.20
C ASP A 56 -9.64 3.89 -21.11
N ILE A 57 -9.78 5.02 -20.42
CA ILE A 57 -10.77 5.18 -19.36
C ILE A 57 -12.21 5.27 -19.88
N SER A 58 -12.41 5.56 -21.18
CA SER A 58 -13.76 5.73 -21.75
C SER A 58 -14.55 4.43 -21.79
N VAL A 59 -13.84 3.30 -21.82
CA VAL A 59 -14.40 1.95 -21.79
C VAL A 59 -14.34 1.30 -20.41
N ALA A 60 -13.88 2.04 -19.39
CA ALA A 60 -13.62 1.48 -18.07
C ALA A 60 -14.92 1.26 -17.28
N PRO A 61 -15.23 0.01 -16.87
CA PRO A 61 -16.47 -0.33 -16.19
C PRO A 61 -16.41 0.06 -14.70
N ILE A 62 -17.58 0.24 -14.08
CA ILE A 62 -17.67 0.30 -12.62
C ILE A 62 -17.53 -1.10 -12.04
N LEU A 63 -16.60 -1.26 -11.09
CA LEU A 63 -16.35 -2.50 -10.38
C LEU A 63 -17.02 -2.43 -9.00
N GLU A 64 -18.30 -2.83 -8.96
CA GLU A 64 -19.21 -2.71 -7.81
C GLU A 64 -18.67 -3.28 -6.47
N ARG A 65 -17.71 -4.20 -6.53
CA ARG A 65 -17.12 -4.88 -5.37
C ARG A 65 -15.67 -4.52 -5.11
N LEU A 66 -15.03 -3.73 -5.96
CA LEU A 66 -13.64 -3.36 -5.80
C LEU A 66 -13.49 -2.53 -4.53
N ASP A 67 -12.74 -3.07 -3.57
CA ASP A 67 -12.45 -2.42 -2.29
C ASP A 67 -10.98 -2.05 -2.13
N THR A 68 -10.11 -2.67 -2.93
CA THR A 68 -8.66 -2.48 -2.89
C THR A 68 -8.07 -2.33 -4.29
N ILE A 69 -7.29 -1.27 -4.50
CA ILE A 69 -6.45 -1.08 -5.68
C ILE A 69 -4.98 -1.02 -5.26
N THR A 70 -4.11 -1.70 -6.02
CA THR A 70 -2.66 -1.68 -5.83
C THR A 70 -1.97 -1.24 -7.10
N PHE A 71 -1.11 -0.22 -6.99
CA PHE A 71 -0.17 0.18 -8.02
C PHE A 71 1.22 -0.30 -7.62
N LYS A 72 1.86 -1.11 -8.47
CA LYS A 72 3.21 -1.60 -8.25
C LYS A 72 4.15 -1.20 -9.38
N ALA A 73 5.11 -0.31 -9.15
CA ALA A 73 5.94 0.23 -10.22
C ALA A 73 5.11 0.66 -11.45
N CYS A 74 4.03 1.39 -11.18
CA CYS A 74 2.99 1.68 -12.17
C CYS A 74 2.57 3.16 -12.10
N PRO A 75 2.71 3.93 -13.21
CA PRO A 75 2.38 5.35 -13.26
C PRO A 75 0.89 5.63 -13.54
N LEU A 76 0.04 4.60 -13.64
CA LEU A 76 -1.35 4.73 -14.11
C LEU A 76 -2.29 5.47 -13.14
N LEU A 77 -1.90 5.72 -11.89
CA LEU A 77 -2.81 6.35 -10.92
C LEU A 77 -3.27 7.74 -11.36
N SER A 78 -2.45 8.52 -12.09
CA SER A 78 -2.85 9.85 -12.59
C SER A 78 -3.92 9.75 -13.69
N ILE A 79 -3.82 8.73 -14.53
CA ILE A 79 -4.77 8.45 -15.62
C ILE A 79 -6.07 7.88 -15.08
N LEU A 80 -5.98 7.02 -14.06
CA LEU A 80 -7.12 6.29 -13.51
C LEU A 80 -7.86 7.03 -12.39
N ASP A 81 -7.40 8.21 -11.97
CA ASP A 81 -7.92 8.94 -10.79
C ASP A 81 -9.44 9.14 -10.83
N ASP A 82 -9.98 9.62 -11.96
CA ASP A 82 -11.43 9.82 -12.14
C ASP A 82 -12.22 8.51 -12.09
N TRP A 83 -11.71 7.48 -12.76
CA TRP A 83 -12.32 6.16 -12.75
C TRP A 83 -12.31 5.54 -11.34
N LEU A 84 -11.22 5.71 -10.58
CA LEU A 84 -11.11 5.24 -9.19
C LEU A 84 -12.08 5.99 -8.27
N CYS A 85 -12.24 7.30 -8.47
CA CYS A 85 -13.23 8.10 -7.72
C CYS A 85 -14.66 7.58 -7.91
N ALA A 86 -14.98 7.04 -9.09
CA ALA A 86 -16.30 6.49 -9.42
C ALA A 86 -16.57 5.13 -8.74
N GLN A 87 -15.55 4.43 -8.23
CA GLN A 87 -15.75 3.13 -7.59
C GLN A 87 -16.51 3.27 -6.26
N PRO A 88 -17.60 2.52 -6.07
CA PRO A 88 -18.50 2.74 -4.93
C PRO A 88 -17.95 2.20 -3.60
N ARG A 89 -17.11 1.16 -3.63
CA ARG A 89 -16.61 0.45 -2.43
C ARG A 89 -15.11 0.58 -2.20
N LEU A 90 -14.42 1.35 -3.04
CA LEU A 90 -12.97 1.50 -2.96
C LEU A 90 -12.61 2.23 -1.67
N THR A 91 -11.84 1.56 -0.81
CA THR A 91 -11.47 2.07 0.52
C THR A 91 -9.97 1.93 0.82
N THR A 92 -9.27 1.09 0.05
CA THR A 92 -7.85 0.79 0.23
C THR A 92 -7.06 1.14 -1.02
N LEU A 93 -6.07 2.02 -0.88
CA LEU A 93 -5.09 2.36 -1.90
C LEU A 93 -3.71 1.84 -1.49
N ARG A 94 -3.05 1.09 -2.37
CA ARG A 94 -1.69 0.58 -2.13
C ARG A 94 -0.74 1.10 -3.20
N MET A 95 0.32 1.75 -2.78
CA MET A 95 1.41 2.27 -3.60
C MET A 95 2.67 1.51 -3.27
N HIS A 96 3.13 0.68 -4.20
CA HIS A 96 4.32 -0.15 -4.02
C HIS A 96 5.33 0.24 -5.09
N GLU A 97 6.54 0.64 -4.72
CA GLU A 97 7.61 0.93 -5.68
C GLU A 97 7.14 1.88 -6.80
N SER A 98 6.29 2.86 -6.50
CA SER A 98 5.61 3.69 -7.50
C SER A 98 5.98 5.15 -7.30
N SER A 99 6.07 5.91 -8.38
CA SER A 99 6.40 7.34 -8.35
C SER A 99 5.28 8.18 -7.73
N PRO A 100 5.59 9.33 -7.12
CA PRO A 100 4.57 10.26 -6.67
C PRO A 100 3.80 10.84 -7.86
N ILE A 101 2.56 11.22 -7.61
CA ILE A 101 1.79 12.09 -8.51
C ILE A 101 1.63 13.42 -7.79
N SER A 102 2.00 14.50 -8.48
CA SER A 102 1.75 15.87 -8.02
C SER A 102 0.97 16.62 -9.11
N PRO A 103 -0.17 17.23 -8.77
CA PRO A 103 -0.75 17.30 -7.43
C PRO A 103 -1.28 15.94 -6.93
N ALA A 104 -1.54 15.83 -5.62
CA ALA A 104 -2.10 14.62 -5.02
C ALA A 104 -3.41 14.23 -5.72
N PRO A 105 -3.64 12.92 -5.98
CA PRO A 105 -4.81 12.47 -6.73
C PRO A 105 -6.11 12.81 -6.01
N ARG A 106 -7.14 13.17 -6.77
CA ARG A 106 -8.48 13.49 -6.25
C ARG A 106 -9.06 12.35 -5.45
N LEU A 107 -8.72 11.11 -5.76
CA LEU A 107 -9.10 9.94 -4.97
C LEU A 107 -8.88 10.14 -3.47
N LEU A 108 -7.76 10.77 -3.07
CA LEU A 108 -7.43 11.02 -1.67
C LEU A 108 -8.33 12.07 -1.01
N THR A 109 -8.88 13.00 -1.79
CA THR A 109 -9.78 14.05 -1.29
C THR A 109 -11.24 13.59 -1.20
N THR A 110 -11.59 12.44 -1.79
CA THR A 110 -12.96 11.89 -1.73
C THR A 110 -13.39 11.38 -0.35
N THR A 111 -12.47 11.33 0.62
CA THR A 111 -12.65 10.75 1.97
C THR A 111 -13.00 9.26 2.01
N LYS A 112 -13.12 8.59 0.85
CA LYS A 112 -13.43 7.16 0.75
C LYS A 112 -12.27 6.27 1.20
N ILE A 113 -11.04 6.71 0.93
CA ILE A 113 -9.83 5.97 1.27
C ILE A 113 -9.58 6.05 2.77
N THR A 114 -9.76 4.93 3.46
CA THR A 114 -9.55 4.81 4.91
C THR A 114 -8.30 4.02 5.23
N ARG A 115 -7.77 3.26 4.25
CA ARG A 115 -6.54 2.48 4.38
C ARG A 115 -5.58 2.84 3.26
N MET A 116 -4.34 3.08 3.61
CA MET A 116 -3.28 3.37 2.65
C MET A 116 -2.04 2.55 2.95
N GLU A 117 -1.42 2.00 1.91
CA GLU A 117 -0.13 1.33 2.00
C GLU A 117 0.87 2.06 1.08
N MET A 118 2.04 2.43 1.61
CA MET A 118 3.11 3.11 0.88
C MET A 118 4.43 2.37 1.12
N MET A 119 4.76 1.47 0.20
CA MET A 119 5.86 0.52 0.35
C MET A 119 6.96 0.82 -0.66
N TYR A 120 8.19 1.00 -0.17
CA TYR A 120 9.39 1.24 -1.00
C TYR A 120 9.22 2.43 -1.96
N CYS A 121 8.60 3.51 -1.49
CA CYS A 121 8.33 4.72 -2.23
C CYS A 121 9.56 5.64 -2.38
N LEU A 122 10.50 5.70 -1.42
CA LEU A 122 11.59 6.69 -1.48
C LEU A 122 12.60 6.40 -2.60
N GLY A 123 12.84 5.12 -2.91
CA GLY A 123 13.60 4.72 -4.09
C GLY A 123 12.99 5.20 -5.41
N TRP A 124 11.74 5.69 -5.39
CA TRP A 124 10.96 6.14 -6.54
C TRP A 124 10.68 7.65 -6.51
N LYS A 125 11.61 8.42 -5.95
CA LYS A 125 11.66 9.89 -6.05
C LYS A 125 10.48 10.60 -5.39
N TRP A 126 9.91 10.03 -4.34
CA TRP A 126 8.99 10.77 -3.47
C TRP A 126 9.74 11.92 -2.79
N SER A 127 9.45 13.15 -3.21
CA SER A 127 9.96 14.33 -2.53
C SER A 127 9.19 14.54 -1.23
N ARG A 128 9.83 15.27 -0.30
CA ARG A 128 9.19 15.73 0.93
C ARG A 128 7.89 16.49 0.65
N ASP A 129 7.88 17.34 -0.38
CA ASP A 129 6.71 18.12 -0.77
C ASP A 129 5.58 17.23 -1.28
N ALA A 130 5.87 16.23 -2.11
CA ALA A 130 4.87 15.29 -2.61
C ALA A 130 4.27 14.43 -1.47
N LEU A 131 5.09 13.98 -0.52
CA LEU A 131 4.62 13.25 0.66
C LEU A 131 3.72 14.12 1.53
N SER A 132 4.15 15.36 1.81
CA SER A 132 3.38 16.33 2.59
C SER A 132 2.03 16.61 1.93
N GLU A 133 2.01 16.80 0.61
CA GLU A 133 0.79 17.01 -0.17
C GLU A 133 -0.18 15.83 -0.05
N TRP A 134 0.33 14.59 -0.19
CA TRP A 134 -0.47 13.38 -0.08
C TRP A 134 -1.05 13.16 1.32
N PHE A 135 -0.22 13.26 2.36
CA PHE A 135 -0.68 13.08 3.74
C PHE A 135 -1.65 14.19 4.18
N THR A 136 -1.50 15.41 3.64
CA THR A 136 -2.46 16.49 3.85
C THR A 136 -3.78 16.23 3.15
N ALA A 137 -3.76 15.68 1.93
CA ALA A 137 -4.96 15.37 1.16
C ALA A 137 -5.80 14.24 1.79
N CYS A 138 -5.16 13.21 2.35
CA CYS A 138 -5.83 11.98 2.80
C CYS A 138 -6.37 12.03 4.25
N SER A 139 -7.16 13.05 4.58
CA SER A 139 -7.70 13.27 5.94
C SER A 139 -8.58 12.13 6.51
N SER A 140 -9.08 11.23 5.65
CA SER A 140 -9.88 10.07 6.03
C SER A 140 -9.07 8.82 6.38
N VAL A 141 -7.77 8.79 6.08
CA VAL A 141 -6.94 7.61 6.35
C VAL A 141 -6.83 7.37 7.84
N ARG A 142 -7.10 6.14 8.27
CA ARG A 142 -7.01 5.68 9.66
C ARG A 142 -6.11 4.45 9.81
N SER A 143 -5.86 3.72 8.74
CA SER A 143 -4.85 2.65 8.73
C SER A 143 -3.79 3.00 7.70
N LEU A 144 -2.55 3.11 8.15
CA LEU A 144 -1.40 3.41 7.30
C LEU A 144 -0.37 2.29 7.46
N ARG A 145 0.05 1.71 6.34
CA ARG A 145 1.19 0.80 6.28
C ARG A 145 2.32 1.46 5.49
N ILE A 146 3.53 1.47 6.05
CA ILE A 146 4.71 2.04 5.42
C ILE A 146 5.91 1.09 5.51
N SER A 147 6.86 1.24 4.59
CA SER A 147 8.22 0.75 4.81
C SER A 147 9.00 1.68 5.74
N GLU A 148 10.00 1.12 6.41
CA GLU A 148 10.84 1.79 7.41
C GLU A 148 11.57 3.03 6.88
N GLU A 149 11.80 3.13 5.57
CA GLU A 149 12.45 4.26 4.92
C GLU A 149 11.67 5.59 5.14
N LEU A 150 10.34 5.53 5.22
CA LEU A 150 9.50 6.71 5.46
C LEU A 150 9.66 7.20 6.91
N LEU A 151 9.81 6.27 7.86
CA LEU A 151 10.15 6.62 9.23
C LEU A 151 11.57 7.22 9.29
N LEU A 152 12.54 6.62 8.60
CA LEU A 152 13.93 7.08 8.63
C LEU A 152 14.11 8.50 8.09
N HIS A 153 13.41 8.86 7.00
CA HIS A 153 13.66 10.11 6.29
C HIS A 153 12.58 11.18 6.46
N HIS A 154 11.36 10.78 6.84
CA HIS A 154 10.18 11.64 6.85
C HIS A 154 9.26 11.37 8.04
N TRP A 155 9.81 10.98 9.19
CA TRP A 155 9.05 10.77 10.43
C TRP A 155 8.14 11.97 10.78
N ASP A 156 8.57 13.18 10.45
CA ASP A 156 7.87 14.42 10.77
C ASP A 156 6.68 14.73 9.84
N LEU A 157 6.54 13.98 8.74
CA LEU A 157 5.39 14.06 7.84
C LEU A 157 4.36 12.96 8.10
N LEU A 158 4.70 11.92 8.87
CA LEU A 158 3.81 10.80 9.11
C LEU A 158 2.55 11.26 9.85
N PRO A 159 1.35 10.83 9.42
CA PRO A 159 0.10 11.16 10.11
C PRO A 159 0.13 10.79 11.59
N THR A 160 -0.38 11.67 12.44
CA THR A 160 -0.41 11.52 13.90
C THR A 160 -1.77 11.14 14.45
N ASN A 161 -2.77 10.92 13.60
CA ASN A 161 -4.13 10.52 14.01
C ASN A 161 -4.57 9.31 13.19
N LEU A 162 -4.24 8.12 13.71
CA LEU A 162 -4.47 6.84 13.05
C LEU A 162 -5.14 5.88 14.01
N HIS A 163 -6.00 5.01 13.48
CA HIS A 163 -6.40 3.81 14.20
C HIS A 163 -5.25 2.79 14.20
N GLU A 164 -4.58 2.61 13.06
CA GLU A 164 -3.49 1.65 12.92
C GLU A 164 -2.31 2.25 12.16
N LEU A 165 -1.11 2.11 12.71
CA LEU A 165 0.15 2.36 12.01
C LEU A 165 0.94 1.05 11.94
N THR A 166 1.20 0.59 10.73
CA THR A 166 2.06 -0.57 10.48
C THR A 166 3.37 -0.11 9.83
N ILE A 167 4.51 -0.45 10.42
CA ILE A 167 5.83 -0.17 9.87
C ILE A 167 6.53 -1.50 9.55
N GLU A 168 6.89 -1.69 8.29
CA GLU A 168 7.59 -2.88 7.83
C GLU A 168 9.09 -2.61 7.74
N PHE A 169 9.91 -3.45 8.40
CA PHE A 169 11.36 -3.36 8.45
C PHE A 169 11.97 -4.47 7.60
N VAL A 170 12.54 -4.12 6.44
CA VAL A 170 13.02 -5.10 5.45
C VAL A 170 14.50 -4.94 5.13
N ARG A 171 15.01 -3.71 5.07
CA ARG A 171 16.32 -3.36 4.53
C ARG A 171 17.11 -2.42 5.43
N PHE A 172 16.48 -1.38 5.98
CA PHE A 172 17.19 -0.30 6.66
C PHE A 172 17.19 -0.46 8.18
N TRP A 173 18.29 -0.02 8.79
CA TRP A 173 18.42 0.02 10.24
C TRP A 173 17.91 1.38 10.70
N VAL A 174 16.68 1.42 11.21
CA VAL A 174 16.17 2.62 11.87
C VAL A 174 16.69 2.62 13.30
N SER A 175 17.22 3.75 13.75
CA SER A 175 17.65 3.91 15.13
C SER A 175 16.46 4.25 16.02
N THR A 176 16.65 4.18 17.34
CA THR A 176 15.62 4.65 18.27
C THR A 176 15.41 6.17 18.18
N ASP A 177 16.32 6.93 17.58
CA ASP A 177 16.25 8.39 17.55
C ASP A 177 15.12 8.88 16.65
N GLU A 178 15.02 8.38 15.41
CA GLU A 178 13.91 8.75 14.50
C GLU A 178 12.55 8.33 15.06
N TRP A 179 12.51 7.17 15.72
CA TRP A 179 11.31 6.68 16.41
C TRP A 179 10.90 7.58 17.57
N THR A 180 11.87 7.97 18.41
CA THR A 180 11.65 8.91 19.52
C THR A 180 11.17 10.26 18.99
N GLN A 181 11.77 10.74 17.89
CA GLN A 181 11.35 11.98 17.24
C GLN A 181 9.90 11.90 16.74
N TYR A 182 9.50 10.80 16.09
CA TYR A 182 8.11 10.58 15.71
C TYR A 182 7.17 10.62 16.92
N LEU A 183 7.49 9.86 17.97
CA LEU A 183 6.65 9.76 19.17
C LEU A 183 6.58 11.06 19.98
N SER A 184 7.60 11.91 19.88
CA SER A 184 7.60 13.25 20.51
C SER A 184 6.50 14.17 19.96
N GLN A 185 5.99 13.89 18.75
CA GLN A 185 4.82 14.57 18.18
C GLN A 185 3.50 14.16 18.84
N LYS A 186 3.53 13.21 19.79
CA LYS A 186 2.38 12.67 20.52
C LYS A 186 1.31 12.11 19.59
N PRO A 187 1.66 11.15 18.71
CA PRO A 187 0.68 10.57 17.81
C PRO A 187 -0.40 9.83 18.59
N LYS A 188 -1.64 9.96 18.12
CA LYS A 188 -2.81 9.23 18.58
C LYS A 188 -2.97 8.02 17.67
N ILE A 189 -2.49 6.88 18.16
CA ILE A 189 -2.50 5.59 17.45
C ILE A 189 -3.12 4.55 18.36
N ASP A 190 -4.23 3.93 17.94
CA ASP A 190 -4.87 2.88 18.74
C ASP A 190 -4.07 1.57 18.66
N ARG A 191 -3.52 1.27 17.49
CA ARG A 191 -2.77 0.04 17.22
C ARG A 191 -1.49 0.31 16.45
N LEU A 192 -0.35 0.00 17.06
CA LEU A 192 0.96 0.13 16.45
C LEU A 192 1.55 -1.25 16.17
N VAL A 193 1.93 -1.50 14.93
CA VAL A 193 2.42 -2.81 14.47
C VAL A 193 3.76 -2.65 13.78
N PHE A 194 4.77 -3.39 14.25
CA PHE A 194 6.02 -3.56 13.53
C PHE A 194 6.04 -4.92 12.85
N VAL A 195 6.26 -4.91 11.53
CA VAL A 195 6.40 -6.12 10.72
C VAL A 195 7.87 -6.29 10.39
N SER A 196 8.47 -7.42 10.76
CA SER A 196 9.85 -7.72 10.40
C SER A 196 10.04 -9.23 10.22
N HIS A 197 11.04 -9.65 9.45
CA HIS A 197 11.40 -11.05 9.37
C HIS A 197 12.19 -11.48 10.61
N ARG A 198 11.88 -12.64 11.19
CA ARG A 198 12.44 -13.10 12.49
C ARG A 198 13.96 -13.20 12.51
N THR A 199 14.56 -13.45 11.35
CA THR A 199 16.01 -13.61 11.22
C THR A 199 16.74 -12.28 11.07
N ILE A 200 16.02 -11.16 10.98
CA ILE A 200 16.65 -9.84 10.90
C ILE A 200 17.22 -9.52 12.28
N ALA A 201 18.55 -9.50 12.36
CA ALA A 201 19.31 -9.23 13.58
C ALA A 201 18.91 -7.91 14.26
N TRP A 202 18.45 -6.93 13.48
CA TRP A 202 17.94 -5.66 13.98
C TRP A 202 16.82 -5.85 15.02
N TYR A 203 15.83 -6.72 14.76
CA TYR A 203 14.75 -6.94 15.73
C TYR A 203 15.28 -7.53 17.04
N MET A 204 16.19 -8.50 16.95
CA MET A 204 16.79 -9.09 18.15
C MET A 204 17.62 -8.09 18.96
N ALA A 205 18.25 -7.13 18.30
CA ALA A 205 19.11 -6.13 18.95
C ALA A 205 18.33 -4.94 19.50
N LEU A 206 17.34 -4.43 18.76
CA LEU A 206 16.68 -3.14 19.03
C LEU A 206 15.18 -3.24 19.29
N GLY A 207 14.55 -4.40 19.06
CA GLY A 207 13.11 -4.57 19.23
C GLY A 207 12.63 -4.15 20.62
N GLN A 208 13.30 -4.60 21.69
CA GLN A 208 12.91 -4.21 23.04
C GLN A 208 13.04 -2.70 23.26
N ALA A 209 14.12 -2.08 22.78
CA ALA A 209 14.31 -0.64 22.93
C ALA A 209 13.20 0.18 22.24
N PHE A 210 12.72 -0.24 21.07
CA PHE A 210 11.59 0.41 20.40
C PHE A 210 10.27 0.23 21.16
N ALA A 211 10.05 -0.95 21.75
CA ALA A 211 8.89 -1.21 22.59
C ALA A 211 8.91 -0.37 23.87
N ASP A 212 10.08 -0.23 24.51
CA ASP A 212 10.27 0.59 25.71
C ASP A 212 9.98 2.07 25.40
N VAL A 213 10.53 2.62 24.31
CA VAL A 213 10.25 4.01 23.89
C VAL A 213 8.75 4.19 23.56
N ALA A 214 8.10 3.22 22.93
CA ALA A 214 6.66 3.29 22.67
C ALA A 214 5.86 3.31 23.99
N ALA A 215 6.24 2.50 24.97
CA ALA A 215 5.60 2.41 26.27
C ALA A 215 5.77 3.69 27.10
N GLU A 216 6.92 4.36 27.03
CA GLU A 216 7.15 5.69 27.64
C GLU A 216 6.17 6.75 27.12
N HIS A 217 5.69 6.58 25.88
CA HIS A 217 4.67 7.42 25.25
C HIS A 217 3.23 6.89 25.39
N GLY A 218 3.03 5.83 26.18
CA GLY A 218 1.71 5.24 26.43
C GLY A 218 1.14 4.42 25.27
N LEU A 219 1.98 3.97 24.34
CA LEU A 219 1.59 3.13 23.21
C LEU A 219 2.02 1.68 23.45
N THR A 220 1.22 0.73 22.94
CA THR A 220 1.59 -0.69 22.90
C THR A 220 2.05 -1.06 21.50
N LEU A 221 3.26 -1.60 21.41
CA LEU A 221 3.85 -2.04 20.15
C LEU A 221 3.64 -3.55 19.94
N GLU A 222 2.92 -3.92 18.88
CA GLU A 222 2.77 -5.30 18.44
C GLU A 222 3.86 -5.67 17.43
N TYR A 223 4.53 -6.80 17.63
CA TYR A 223 5.41 -7.38 16.62
C TYR A 223 4.68 -8.46 15.82
N GLN A 224 4.70 -8.30 14.50
CA GLN A 224 4.23 -9.29 13.55
C GLN A 224 5.39 -9.82 12.73
N PHE A 225 5.43 -11.13 12.59
CA PHE A 225 6.40 -11.81 11.76
C PHE A 225 5.63 -12.45 10.62
N PRO A 226 5.74 -11.94 9.39
CA PRO A 226 4.99 -12.52 8.29
C PRO A 226 5.45 -13.97 8.13
N ASN A 227 4.47 -14.87 8.01
CA ASN A 227 4.69 -16.28 7.72
C ASN A 227 5.10 -16.43 6.25
N CYS A 228 6.21 -15.83 5.87
CA CYS A 228 6.82 -16.11 4.59
C CYS A 228 7.55 -17.44 4.79
N ASP A 229 7.00 -18.54 4.25
CA ASP A 229 7.68 -19.84 4.16
C ASP A 229 8.87 -19.79 3.18
N CYS A 230 9.52 -18.63 3.03
CA CYS A 230 10.77 -18.46 2.29
C CYS A 230 11.88 -19.33 2.89
N MET A 231 11.79 -19.69 4.19
CA MET A 231 12.78 -20.52 4.90
C MET A 231 12.18 -21.37 6.06
N GLY A 232 10.97 -21.94 5.94
CA GLY A 232 10.52 -23.10 6.73
C GLY A 232 10.10 -22.94 8.22
N LYS A 233 8.85 -23.34 8.49
CA LYS A 233 8.26 -23.87 9.76
C LYS A 233 8.08 -22.94 10.98
N PHE A 234 6.81 -22.93 11.41
CA PHE A 234 6.12 -22.05 12.35
C PHE A 234 6.41 -22.29 13.84
N PHE A 235 6.44 -21.20 14.61
CA PHE A 235 6.02 -21.16 16.02
C PHE A 235 5.45 -19.77 16.35
N THR A 236 4.28 -19.69 16.99
CA THR A 236 3.73 -18.44 17.55
C THR A 236 4.18 -18.35 19.01
N LEU A 237 4.95 -17.34 19.38
CA LEU A 237 5.27 -17.04 20.78
C LEU A 237 4.42 -15.86 21.23
N ARG A 238 3.57 -16.07 22.24
CA ARG A 238 2.97 -14.97 23.00
C ARG A 238 3.88 -14.71 24.19
N ILE A 239 4.46 -13.52 24.26
CA ILE A 239 5.13 -13.03 25.47
C ILE A 239 4.08 -12.24 26.24
N SER A 240 3.81 -12.71 27.46
CA SER A 240 3.00 -12.04 28.49
C SER A 240 3.85 -11.04 29.28
#